data_AF-A0A7U9SWQ3-F1
#
_entry.id   AF-A0A7U9SWQ3-F1
#
_cell.length_a   1.000
_cell.length_b   1.000
_cell.length_c   1.000
_cell.angle_alpha   90.00
_cell.angle_beta   90.00
_cell.angle_gamma   90.00
#
_symmetry.space_group_name_H-M   'P 1'
#
loop_
_entity.id
_entity.type
_entity.pdbx_description
1 polymer ?
#
loop_
_entity_poly.entity_id
_entity_poly.type
_entity_poly.pdbx_seq_one_letter_code
_entity_poly.pdbx_strand_id
1 'polypeptide(L)'
;MFGFLKDEQGIVSISNRIFEMKLYNLLISENETDSRIFTAADMEKNQFIKDGTLHMELVIQKFCEYFEEIYADADDRFIEDNGRRIFLIFLKPIINGSGNYYIESRTRNLKRTDIIIDYKGTQNIISFNFNKNKQTGIRRMMFQDRLLIEAVV
;
A
#
# COMPACT_ATOMS: atom_id res chain seq x y z
N MET A 1 -2.13 -24.63 14.40
CA MET A 1 -1.77 -25.57 13.31
C MET A 1 -0.72 -24.87 12.43
N PHE A 2 0.45 -25.47 12.25
CA PHE A 2 1.64 -24.89 11.57
C PHE A 2 1.65 -25.08 10.03
N GLY A 3 0.48 -25.17 9.39
CA GLY A 3 0.40 -25.23 7.91
C GLY A 3 0.50 -23.84 7.29
N PHE A 4 0.90 -23.72 6.02
CA PHE A 4 0.90 -22.43 5.28
C PHE A 4 -0.50 -21.99 4.84
N LEU A 5 -1.39 -22.97 4.64
CA LEU A 5 -2.77 -22.77 4.19
C LEU A 5 -3.74 -23.32 5.25
N LYS A 6 -4.93 -22.74 5.28
CA LYS A 6 -6.08 -23.20 6.06
C LYS A 6 -7.34 -23.18 5.20
N ASP A 7 -8.31 -24.00 5.56
CA ASP A 7 -9.65 -23.88 5.02
C ASP A 7 -10.41 -22.80 5.80
N GLU A 8 -10.99 -21.84 5.08
CA GLU A 8 -12.01 -20.95 5.61
C GLU A 8 -13.28 -21.12 4.77
N GLN A 9 -14.26 -21.86 5.31
CA GLN A 9 -15.57 -22.06 4.69
C GLN A 9 -15.49 -22.66 3.27
N GLY A 10 -14.57 -23.62 3.06
CA GLY A 10 -14.35 -24.24 1.75
C GLY A 10 -13.48 -23.41 0.79
N ILE A 11 -12.94 -22.27 1.24
CA ILE A 11 -12.00 -21.44 0.49
C ILE A 11 -10.61 -21.59 1.11
N VAL A 12 -9.62 -21.92 0.27
CA VAL A 12 -8.21 -21.95 0.68
C VAL A 12 -7.76 -20.53 1.03
N SER A 13 -7.28 -20.35 2.24
CA SER A 13 -6.78 -19.08 2.78
C SER A 13 -5.40 -19.27 3.40
N ILE A 14 -4.59 -18.21 3.48
CA ILE A 14 -3.28 -18.28 4.12
C ILE A 14 -3.47 -18.37 5.64
N SER A 15 -2.71 -19.25 6.29
CA SER A 15 -2.95 -19.62 7.69
C SER A 15 -2.60 -18.53 8.69
N ASN A 16 -1.67 -17.63 8.35
CA ASN A 16 -1.28 -16.51 9.19
C ASN A 16 -0.72 -15.33 8.38
N ARG A 17 -0.76 -14.16 9.01
CA ARG A 17 -0.34 -12.90 8.41
C ARG A 17 1.17 -12.78 8.12
N ILE A 18 2.02 -13.54 8.82
CA ILE A 18 3.46 -13.58 8.52
C ILE A 18 3.67 -14.20 7.13
N PHE A 19 2.97 -15.30 6.83
CA PHE A 19 3.05 -15.94 5.52
C PHE A 19 2.43 -15.09 4.41
N GLU A 20 1.30 -14.42 4.67
CA GLU A 20 0.72 -13.46 3.73
C GLU A 20 1.75 -12.39 3.36
N MET A 21 2.36 -11.77 4.37
CA MET A 21 3.34 -10.72 4.18
C MET A 21 4.59 -11.21 3.44
N LYS A 22 5.07 -12.43 3.72
CA LYS A 22 6.22 -13.02 3.02
C LYS A 22 5.91 -13.34 1.56
N LEU A 23 4.74 -13.91 1.27
CA LEU A 23 4.28 -14.18 -0.09
C LEU A 23 4.06 -12.88 -0.89
N TYR A 24 3.42 -11.87 -0.28
CA TYR A 24 3.28 -10.56 -0.90
C TYR A 24 4.64 -9.93 -1.21
N ASN A 25 5.58 -9.92 -0.27
CA ASN A 25 6.91 -9.37 -0.49
C ASN A 25 7.67 -10.10 -1.61
N LEU A 26 7.52 -11.42 -1.71
CA LEU A 26 8.11 -12.22 -2.80
C LEU A 26 7.53 -11.81 -4.16
N LEU A 27 6.20 -11.77 -4.29
CA LEU A 27 5.50 -11.39 -5.52
C LEU A 27 5.81 -9.95 -5.97
N ILE A 28 6.02 -9.05 -5.01
CA ILE A 28 6.43 -7.67 -5.29
C ILE A 28 7.89 -7.68 -5.78
N SER A 29 8.79 -8.44 -5.14
CA SER A 29 10.21 -8.53 -5.54
C SER A 29 10.45 -9.07 -6.94
N GLU A 30 9.61 -9.99 -7.42
CA GLU A 30 9.71 -10.51 -8.79
C GLU A 30 9.39 -9.45 -9.87
N ASN A 31 8.75 -8.34 -9.49
CA ASN A 31 8.29 -7.30 -10.41
C ASN A 31 8.94 -5.92 -10.13
N GLU A 32 9.90 -5.86 -9.20
CA GLU A 32 10.54 -4.63 -8.71
C GLU A 32 11.57 -4.04 -9.69
N THR A 33 12.32 -4.89 -10.38
CA THR A 33 13.50 -4.47 -11.16
C THR A 33 13.21 -3.64 -12.41
N ASP A 34 11.95 -3.58 -12.87
CA ASP A 34 11.54 -2.88 -14.12
C ASP A 34 10.52 -1.75 -13.90
N SER A 35 10.11 -1.46 -12.67
CA SER A 35 9.03 -0.50 -12.41
C SER A 35 9.55 0.94 -12.26
N ARG A 36 9.17 1.82 -13.19
CA ARG A 36 9.50 3.27 -13.15
C ARG A 36 9.12 3.93 -11.83
N ILE A 37 8.02 3.48 -11.20
CA ILE A 37 7.54 4.04 -9.93
C ILE A 37 8.44 3.67 -8.74
N PHE A 38 9.10 2.51 -8.79
CA PHE A 38 10.09 2.11 -7.80
C PHE A 38 11.33 3.00 -7.87
N THR A 39 11.85 3.23 -9.08
CA THR A 39 13.01 4.10 -9.31
C THR A 39 12.74 5.54 -8.86
N ALA A 40 11.55 6.08 -9.16
CA ALA A 40 11.17 7.42 -8.70
C ALA A 40 11.18 7.53 -7.17
N ALA A 41 10.60 6.54 -6.47
CA ALA A 41 10.58 6.51 -5.01
C ALA A 41 11.98 6.40 -4.38
N ASP A 42 12.86 5.60 -4.97
CA ASP A 42 14.22 5.39 -4.47
C ASP A 42 15.09 6.65 -4.61
N MET A 43 15.00 7.32 -5.76
CA MET A 43 15.71 8.58 -6.00
C MET A 43 15.30 9.68 -5.03
N GLU A 44 14.01 9.74 -4.69
CA GLU A 44 13.45 10.76 -3.82
C GLU A 44 13.28 10.30 -2.36
N LYS A 45 13.90 9.19 -1.94
CA LYS A 45 13.71 8.64 -0.59
C LYS A 45 13.88 9.67 0.54
N ASN A 46 14.87 10.55 0.41
CA ASN A 46 15.25 11.51 1.44
C ASN A 46 14.16 12.57 1.73
N GLN A 47 13.31 12.95 0.77
CA GLN A 47 12.25 13.92 1.02
C GLN A 47 11.10 13.35 1.87
N PHE A 48 10.92 12.03 1.85
CA PHE A 48 9.84 11.36 2.58
C PHE A 48 10.15 11.18 4.07
N ILE A 49 11.41 11.33 4.48
CA ILE A 49 11.83 11.17 5.87
C ILE A 49 12.28 12.54 6.40
N LYS A 50 11.47 13.12 7.30
CA LYS A 50 11.79 14.39 7.98
C LYS A 50 12.00 14.13 9.46
N ASP A 51 13.15 14.55 9.99
CA ASP A 51 13.54 14.36 11.39
C ASP A 51 13.40 12.90 11.87
N GLY A 52 13.74 11.96 10.98
CA GLY A 52 13.65 10.53 11.26
C GLY A 52 12.23 9.95 11.28
N THR A 53 11.21 10.75 10.94
CA THR A 53 9.80 10.36 10.84
C THR A 53 9.35 10.26 9.38
N LEU A 54 8.53 9.27 9.07
CA LEU A 54 7.97 9.09 7.73
C LEU A 54 6.81 10.08 7.50
N HIS A 55 6.99 11.01 6.57
CA HIS A 55 5.99 12.02 6.23
C HIS A 55 4.95 11.45 5.27
N MET A 56 4.01 10.68 5.80
CA MET A 56 3.07 9.87 5.01
C MET A 56 2.21 10.69 4.02
N GLU A 57 1.84 11.92 4.38
CA GLU A 57 1.09 12.80 3.48
C GLU A 57 1.85 13.09 2.17
N LEU A 58 3.17 13.28 2.27
CA LEU A 58 4.01 13.55 1.10
C LEU A 58 4.21 12.28 0.27
N VAL A 59 4.32 11.13 0.94
CA VAL A 59 4.38 9.81 0.27
C VAL A 59 3.13 9.59 -0.58
N ILE A 60 1.94 9.83 -0.02
CA ILE A 60 0.67 9.64 -0.76
C ILE A 60 0.52 10.66 -1.89
N GLN A 61 0.85 11.94 -1.63
CA GLN A 61 0.80 12.97 -2.67
C GLN A 61 1.69 12.60 -3.87
N LYS A 62 2.96 12.27 -3.61
CA LYS A 62 3.91 11.89 -4.66
C LYS A 62 3.51 10.61 -5.36
N PHE A 63 2.97 9.64 -4.62
CA PHE A 63 2.42 8.44 -5.21
C PHE A 63 1.31 8.77 -6.22
N CYS A 64 0.33 9.61 -5.86
CA CYS A 64 -0.74 9.99 -6.79
C CYS A 64 -0.20 10.69 -8.04
N GLU A 65 0.75 11.63 -7.87
CA GLU A 65 1.40 12.34 -8.99
C GLU A 65 2.05 11.35 -9.98
N TYR A 66 2.89 10.44 -9.50
CA TYR A 66 3.53 9.43 -10.36
C TYR A 66 2.57 8.39 -10.90
N PHE A 67 1.54 8.04 -10.14
CA PHE A 67 0.54 7.06 -10.54
C PHE A 67 -0.25 7.57 -11.74
N GLU A 68 -0.72 8.82 -11.67
CA GLU A 68 -1.40 9.48 -12.79
C GLU A 68 -0.47 9.61 -14.00
N GLU A 69 0.80 9.99 -13.79
CA GLU A 69 1.76 10.14 -14.90
C GLU A 69 2.05 8.81 -15.62
N ILE A 70 2.29 7.73 -14.86
CA ILE A 70 2.72 6.43 -15.43
C ILE A 70 1.53 5.64 -15.98
N TYR A 71 0.36 5.78 -15.36
CA TYR A 71 -0.82 4.96 -15.65
C TYR A 71 -2.03 5.73 -16.17
N ALA A 72 -1.84 6.95 -16.71
CA ALA A 72 -2.90 7.75 -17.34
C ALA A 72 -3.75 6.96 -18.35
N ASP A 73 -3.08 6.15 -19.19
CA ASP A 73 -3.70 5.39 -20.27
C ASP A 73 -4.16 3.98 -19.85
N ALA A 74 -4.00 3.62 -18.58
CA ALA A 74 -4.37 2.29 -18.10
C ALA A 74 -5.89 2.15 -17.93
N ASP A 75 -6.39 0.94 -18.22
CA ASP A 75 -7.81 0.64 -18.08
C ASP A 75 -8.26 0.64 -16.62
N ASP A 76 -9.52 1.00 -16.39
CA ASP A 76 -10.06 1.17 -15.05
C ASP A 76 -10.01 -0.12 -14.22
N ARG A 77 -10.19 -1.29 -14.85
CA ARG A 77 -10.08 -2.57 -14.13
C ARG A 77 -8.67 -2.84 -13.69
N PHE A 78 -7.68 -2.61 -14.56
CA PHE A 78 -6.27 -2.72 -14.18
C PHE A 78 -5.95 -1.85 -12.96
N ILE A 79 -6.45 -0.61 -12.95
CA ILE A 79 -6.20 0.36 -11.88
C ILE A 79 -6.85 -0.06 -10.56
N GLU A 80 -8.10 -0.53 -10.60
CA GLU A 80 -8.77 -1.06 -9.41
C GLU A 80 -8.09 -2.32 -8.86
N ASP A 81 -7.65 -3.23 -9.74
CA ASP A 81 -7.03 -4.51 -9.38
C ASP A 81 -5.59 -4.34 -8.88
N ASN A 82 -4.82 -3.42 -9.48
CA ASN A 82 -3.37 -3.29 -9.23
C ASN A 82 -2.97 -2.07 -8.42
N GLY A 83 -3.82 -1.06 -8.25
CA GLY A 83 -3.45 0.22 -7.62
C GLY A 83 -2.81 0.06 -6.23
N ARG A 84 -3.35 -0.83 -5.39
CA ARG A 84 -2.78 -1.14 -4.06
C ARG A 84 -1.41 -1.79 -4.17
N ARG A 85 -1.24 -2.72 -5.11
CA ARG A 85 0.04 -3.39 -5.35
C ARG A 85 1.09 -2.40 -5.83
N ILE A 86 0.72 -1.50 -6.74
CA ILE A 86 1.59 -0.45 -7.26
C ILE A 86 2.03 0.49 -6.12
N PHE A 87 1.13 0.87 -5.21
CA PHE A 87 1.49 1.62 -4.02
C PHE A 87 2.51 0.89 -3.13
N LEU A 88 2.35 -0.42 -2.91
CA LEU A 88 3.32 -1.19 -2.11
C LEU A 88 4.70 -1.25 -2.76
N ILE A 89 4.77 -1.34 -4.09
CA ILE A 89 6.03 -1.26 -4.85
C ILE A 89 6.70 0.11 -4.62
N PHE A 90 5.92 1.20 -4.69
CA PHE A 90 6.40 2.57 -4.43
C PHE A 90 6.89 2.75 -2.98
N LEU A 91 6.17 2.20 -2.00
CA LEU A 91 6.48 2.37 -0.59
C LEU A 91 7.74 1.60 -0.15
N LYS A 92 8.00 0.45 -0.77
CA LYS A 92 9.06 -0.48 -0.35
C LYS A 92 10.46 0.16 -0.24
N PRO A 93 11.01 0.89 -1.23
CA PRO A 93 12.33 1.51 -1.11
C PRO A 93 12.37 2.58 0.01
N ILE A 94 11.25 3.27 0.24
CA ILE A 94 11.12 4.34 1.24
C ILE A 94 11.30 3.78 2.66
N ILE A 95 10.60 2.69 3.00
CA ILE A 95 10.60 2.14 4.35
C ILE A 95 11.60 0.99 4.57
N ASN A 96 12.35 0.59 3.53
CA ASN A 96 13.24 -0.58 3.58
C ASN A 96 14.20 -0.54 4.78
N GLY A 97 14.21 -1.62 5.56
CA GLY A 97 15.05 -1.77 6.76
C GLY A 97 14.65 -0.94 7.98
N SER A 98 13.64 -0.07 7.90
CA SER A 98 13.23 0.83 9.00
C SER A 98 11.72 0.83 9.30
N GLY A 99 10.94 0.12 8.49
CA GLY A 99 9.50 -0.02 8.69
C GLY A 99 8.97 -1.33 8.11
N ASN A 100 7.68 -1.55 8.33
CA ASN A 100 6.96 -2.70 7.84
C ASN A 100 5.52 -2.31 7.44
N TYR A 101 4.88 -3.10 6.58
CA TYR A 101 3.49 -2.93 6.23
C TYR A 101 2.74 -4.26 6.27
N TYR A 102 1.43 -4.18 6.40
CA TYR A 102 0.53 -5.30 6.24
C TYR A 102 -0.83 -4.84 5.78
N ILE A 103 -1.58 -5.79 5.25
CA ILE A 103 -2.88 -5.56 4.68
C ILE A 103 -3.94 -6.04 5.68
N GLU A 104 -4.88 -5.18 6.07
CA GLU A 104 -6.07 -5.58 6.83
C GLU A 104 -7.24 -5.84 5.88
N SER A 105 -7.71 -7.08 5.85
CA SER A 105 -8.94 -7.46 5.16
C SER A 105 -10.14 -7.27 6.10
N ARG A 106 -11.04 -6.32 5.81
CA ARG A 106 -12.39 -6.31 6.39
C ARG A 106 -13.40 -6.94 5.42
N THR A 107 -14.33 -7.69 6.01
CA THR A 107 -15.15 -8.76 5.42
C THR A 107 -16.32 -8.32 4.49
N ARG A 108 -16.87 -9.35 3.84
CA ARG A 108 -18.15 -9.51 3.08
C ARG A 108 -18.37 -8.74 1.79
N ASN A 109 -17.90 -7.49 1.65
CA ASN A 109 -18.16 -6.66 0.44
C ASN A 109 -16.90 -6.28 -0.36
N LEU A 110 -15.74 -6.90 -0.09
CA LEU A 110 -14.49 -6.79 -0.89
C LEU A 110 -13.96 -5.36 -1.18
N LYS A 111 -14.43 -4.31 -0.47
CA LYS A 111 -14.23 -2.92 -0.91
C LYS A 111 -13.36 -2.01 -0.05
N ARG A 112 -12.83 -2.44 1.10
CA ARG A 112 -11.80 -1.66 1.81
C ARG A 112 -10.76 -2.58 2.43
N THR A 113 -9.66 -2.69 1.71
CA THR A 113 -8.41 -3.27 2.15
C THR A 113 -7.55 -2.12 2.62
N ASP A 114 -7.43 -1.95 3.93
CA ASP A 114 -6.62 -0.90 4.54
C ASP A 114 -5.17 -1.39 4.64
N ILE A 115 -4.22 -0.54 4.25
CA ILE A 115 -2.79 -0.81 4.36
C ILE A 115 -2.30 -0.15 5.63
N ILE A 116 -1.78 -0.94 6.56
CA ILE A 116 -1.15 -0.41 7.76
C ILE A 116 0.35 -0.38 7.57
N ILE A 117 0.94 0.76 7.90
CA ILE A 117 2.37 1.04 7.75
C ILE A 117 2.92 1.42 9.12
N ASP A 118 3.83 0.60 9.64
CA ASP A 118 4.58 0.86 10.85
C ASP A 118 5.98 1.34 10.48
N TYR A 119 6.35 2.54 10.92
CA TYR A 119 7.68 3.11 10.70
C TYR A 119 8.21 3.69 12.01
N LYS A 120 9.28 3.08 12.55
CA LYS A 120 9.91 3.47 13.83
C LYS A 120 8.92 3.71 14.98
N GLY A 121 7.92 2.82 15.12
CA GLY A 121 6.91 2.90 16.18
C GLY A 121 5.73 3.84 15.89
N THR A 122 5.73 4.56 14.77
CA THR A 122 4.58 5.33 14.30
C THR A 122 3.77 4.50 13.31
N GLN A 123 2.47 4.36 13.57
CA GLN A 123 1.56 3.61 12.70
C GLN A 123 0.66 4.55 11.91
N ASN A 124 0.60 4.34 10.60
CA ASN A 124 -0.32 5.02 9.69
C ASN A 124 -1.23 3.99 9.04
N ILE A 125 -2.50 4.36 8.82
CA ILE A 125 -3.47 3.55 8.10
C ILE A 125 -3.80 4.27 6.80
N ILE A 126 -3.72 3.56 5.69
CA ILE A 126 -4.00 4.08 4.36
C ILE A 126 -5.15 3.31 3.74
N SER A 127 -6.16 4.04 3.27
CA SER A 127 -7.28 3.48 2.52
C SER A 127 -7.34 4.11 1.14
N PHE A 128 -7.21 3.29 0.09
CA PHE A 128 -7.30 3.75 -1.29
C PHE A 128 -8.67 3.47 -1.91
N ASN A 129 -9.11 4.40 -2.76
CA ASN A 129 -10.18 4.18 -3.72
C ASN A 129 -9.66 4.55 -5.11
N PHE A 130 -9.56 3.57 -6.00
CA PHE A 130 -9.06 3.75 -7.37
C PHE A 130 -10.19 3.93 -8.40
N ASN A 131 -11.40 4.29 -7.94
CA ASN A 131 -12.55 4.42 -8.81
C ASN A 131 -12.57 5.82 -9.44
N LYS A 132 -12.27 5.89 -10.74
CA LYS A 132 -12.22 7.14 -11.51
C LYS A 132 -13.53 7.93 -11.56
N ASN A 133 -14.68 7.33 -11.22
CA ASN A 133 -15.96 8.05 -11.15
C ASN A 133 -16.13 8.86 -9.87
N LYS A 134 -15.22 8.72 -8.90
CA LYS A 134 -15.23 9.50 -7.67
C LYS A 134 -14.33 10.71 -7.81
N GLN A 135 -14.70 11.77 -7.10
CA GLN A 135 -13.85 12.94 -7.00
C GLN A 135 -12.53 12.56 -6.31
N THR A 136 -11.43 12.79 -7.00
CA THR A 136 -10.09 12.58 -6.47
C THR A 136 -9.84 13.49 -5.27
N GLY A 137 -8.99 13.03 -4.36
CA GLY A 137 -8.64 13.81 -3.18
C GLY A 137 -8.06 12.97 -2.05
N ILE A 138 -7.28 13.65 -1.23
CA ILE A 138 -6.66 13.08 -0.03
C ILE A 138 -7.38 13.67 1.19
N ARG A 139 -7.88 12.81 2.07
CA ARG A 139 -8.53 13.21 3.33
C ARG A 139 -7.78 12.60 4.50
N ARG A 140 -7.65 13.40 5.56
CA ARG A 140 -7.01 13.00 6.81
C ARG A 140 -8.02 12.97 7.95
N MET A 141 -7.93 11.96 8.79
CA MET A 141 -8.64 11.92 10.06
C MET A 141 -7.81 11.20 11.10
N MET A 142 -7.86 11.71 12.34
CA MET A 142 -7.32 10.99 13.49
C MET A 142 -8.37 9.97 13.93
N PHE A 143 -7.98 8.70 13.99
CA PHE A 143 -8.81 7.64 14.55
C PHE A 143 -8.08 7.02 15.73
N GLN A 144 -8.61 7.24 16.94
CA GLN A 144 -7.89 6.97 18.19
C GLN A 144 -6.53 7.70 18.17
N ASP A 145 -5.43 6.94 18.19
CA ASP A 145 -4.05 7.46 18.19
C ASP A 145 -3.35 7.26 16.83
N ARG A 146 -4.10 6.93 15.78
CA ARG A 146 -3.56 6.61 14.45
C ARG A 146 -4.00 7.65 13.43
N LEU A 147 -3.08 7.99 12.53
CA LEU A 147 -3.40 8.79 11.36
C LEU A 147 -4.00 7.88 10.29
N LEU A 148 -5.25 8.16 9.92
CA LEU A 148 -5.91 7.55 8.77
C LEU A 148 -5.86 8.54 7.60
N ILE A 149 -5.33 8.06 6.47
CA ILE A 149 -5.30 8.79 5.21
C ILE A 149 -6.16 8.03 4.21
N GLU A 150 -7.22 8.68 3.73
CA GLU A 150 -8.02 8.20 2.62
C GLU A 150 -7.58 8.90 1.34
N ALA A 151 -7.20 8.14 0.33
CA ALA A 151 -6.85 8.66 -0.98
C ALA A 151 -7.81 8.12 -2.03
N VAL A 152 -8.52 9.02 -2.70
CA VAL A 152 -9.24 8.73 -3.93
C VAL A 152 -8.33 9.14 -5.08
N VAL A 153 -7.92 8.14 -5.86
CA VAL A 153 -6.98 8.24 -6.99
C VAL A 153 -7.75 7.96 -8.27
#